data_AF-A0A3M1KS59-F1
#
_entry.id   AF-A0A3M1KS59-F1
#
_cell.length_a   1.000
_cell.length_b   1.000
_cell.length_c   1.000
_cell.angle_alpha   90.00
_cell.angle_beta   90.00
_cell.angle_gamma   90.00
#
_symmetry.space_group_name_H-M   'P 1'
#
loop_
_entity.id
_entity.type
_entity.pdbx_description
1 polymer ?
#
loop_
_entity_poly.entity_id
_entity_poly.type
_entity_poly.pdbx_seq_one_letter_code
_entity_poly.pdbx_strand_id
1 'polypeptide(L)'
;IKALGSANLFLINPNGITFGKDASLNIGGSFFATTAERIKFSDGSFYSAINPEVNSLLTVSVPLGLQYGSNSGNIIVQGVGNNLSFDSSGTFIQKDNRPVGLQVNSGNTLALIGGKVKLQGGNLTAKQGRVEIGSVADTGLVTLIAKDTGFIPNYEQIIEFDDISLAKASSIEVSGNGAGKVNIQGKNVSLTDGSGIMADLYPDVPGGEDKSGGEIKITGSESVTIDGMAESNFFVTLLSSDVFSQGDAGIIQINTDKFSLSRGAQILSVAFSQGDAATVDIKAKEIEISDEIGAPVPTGIFAPVVPFATGEGGDVKIKTDSLVMKNGSQIFVATLGDGDAGQVEIKAKTVEFIGTAFEMFPSGIIASVQKAGDFPALGKGGDVKIVTDILRLINGGQINLSTSNTGNAGNLMIEAKDIEITGASDLNVSSGLFANVNVTAVKLGKRVNDAEVLSQYS
;
A
#
# COMPACT_ATOMS: atom_id res chain seq x y z
N ILE A 1 12.25 -16.32 21.67
CA ILE A 1 11.14 -16.72 22.58
C ILE A 1 10.54 -18.01 22.05
N LYS A 2 10.23 -18.99 22.92
CA LYS A 2 9.73 -20.30 22.50
C LYS A 2 8.46 -20.69 23.27
N ALA A 3 7.49 -21.25 22.56
CA ALA A 3 6.30 -21.91 23.12
C ALA A 3 6.05 -23.20 22.33
N LEU A 4 5.70 -24.29 23.01
CA LEU A 4 5.46 -25.60 22.40
C LEU A 4 3.97 -25.77 22.05
N GLY A 5 3.68 -26.60 21.05
CA GLY A 5 2.31 -26.86 20.59
C GLY A 5 1.69 -25.66 19.85
N SER A 6 0.37 -25.62 19.76
CA SER A 6 -0.39 -24.58 19.02
C SER A 6 -0.75 -23.35 19.87
N ALA A 7 -0.10 -23.16 21.02
CA ALA A 7 -0.46 -22.09 21.95
C ALA A 7 -0.11 -20.70 21.39
N ASN A 8 -1.04 -19.75 21.55
CA ASN A 8 -0.78 -18.32 21.39
C ASN A 8 0.06 -17.82 22.58
N LEU A 9 0.95 -16.85 22.35
CA LEU A 9 1.77 -16.24 23.40
C LEU A 9 1.51 -14.73 23.48
N PHE A 10 1.18 -14.26 24.68
CA PHE A 10 1.14 -12.84 25.03
C PHE A 10 2.40 -12.48 25.83
N LEU A 11 3.21 -11.55 25.33
CA LEU A 11 4.29 -10.90 26.05
C LEU A 11 3.83 -9.50 26.45
N ILE A 12 3.71 -9.24 27.75
CA ILE A 12 3.22 -7.97 28.28
C ILE A 12 4.29 -7.31 29.15
N ASN A 13 4.64 -6.06 28.82
CA ASN A 13 5.54 -5.25 29.64
C ASN A 13 5.22 -3.74 29.48
N PRO A 14 4.56 -3.12 30.47
CA PRO A 14 4.19 -1.70 30.42
C PRO A 14 5.35 -0.74 30.23
N ASN A 15 6.56 -1.14 30.65
CA ASN A 15 7.76 -0.31 30.57
C ASN A 15 8.38 -0.27 29.16
N GLY A 16 7.87 -1.07 28.23
CA GLY A 16 8.38 -1.18 26.86
C GLY A 16 9.03 -2.52 26.55
N ILE A 17 9.17 -2.80 25.25
CA ILE A 17 9.72 -4.05 24.73
C ILE A 17 10.70 -3.70 23.61
N THR A 18 11.93 -4.22 23.70
CA THR A 18 12.92 -4.11 22.62
C THR A 18 13.32 -5.50 22.15
N PHE A 19 13.04 -5.79 20.88
CA PHE A 19 13.56 -6.95 20.17
C PHE A 19 14.84 -6.54 19.45
N GLY A 20 15.98 -7.06 19.91
CA GLY A 20 17.27 -6.82 19.25
C GLY A 20 17.38 -7.52 17.90
N LYS A 21 18.43 -7.20 17.14
CA LYS A 21 18.67 -7.70 15.78
C LYS A 21 18.69 -9.23 15.61
N ASP A 22 19.01 -9.97 16.68
CA ASP A 22 19.08 -11.44 16.68
C ASP A 22 17.85 -12.08 17.34
N ALA A 23 16.84 -11.29 17.69
CA ALA A 23 15.61 -11.78 18.30
C ALA A 23 14.85 -12.70 17.32
N SER A 24 14.44 -13.85 17.82
CA SER A 24 13.69 -14.85 17.06
C SER A 24 12.53 -15.39 17.88
N LEU A 25 11.49 -15.84 17.17
CA LEU A 25 10.30 -16.47 17.74
C LEU A 25 10.23 -17.92 17.28
N ASN A 26 9.84 -18.81 18.18
CA ASN A 26 9.53 -20.20 17.91
C ASN A 26 8.23 -20.53 18.65
N ILE A 27 7.12 -20.02 18.11
CA ILE A 27 5.78 -20.08 18.69
C ILE A 27 4.91 -20.83 17.69
N GLY A 28 4.21 -21.88 18.14
CA GLY A 28 3.35 -22.65 17.24
C GLY A 28 2.00 -21.98 16.93
N GLY A 29 1.52 -21.10 17.82
CA GLY A 29 0.37 -20.22 17.60
C GLY A 29 0.76 -18.78 17.23
N SER A 30 -0.15 -17.85 17.51
CA SER A 30 0.03 -16.40 17.32
C SER A 30 0.86 -15.76 18.43
N PHE A 31 1.48 -14.63 18.13
CA PHE A 31 2.31 -13.86 19.06
C PHE A 31 1.76 -12.44 19.24
N PHE A 32 1.58 -12.02 20.49
CA PHE A 32 1.12 -10.68 20.86
C PHE A 32 2.14 -10.06 21.81
N ALA A 33 2.86 -9.03 21.37
CA ALA A 33 3.69 -8.20 22.24
C ALA A 33 2.95 -6.90 22.57
N THR A 34 2.84 -6.56 23.85
CA THR A 34 2.10 -5.39 24.28
C THR A 34 2.68 -4.67 25.49
N THR A 35 2.49 -3.36 25.53
CA THR A 35 2.82 -2.50 26.68
C THR A 35 1.59 -2.08 27.48
N ALA A 36 0.47 -2.80 27.31
CA ALA A 36 -0.70 -2.68 28.17
C ALA A 36 -0.33 -3.01 29.64
N GLU A 37 -1.10 -2.48 30.58
CA GLU A 37 -0.96 -2.78 32.00
C GLU A 37 -1.65 -4.09 32.39
N ARG A 38 -2.74 -4.43 31.71
CA ARG A 38 -3.58 -5.60 32.04
C ARG A 38 -4.15 -6.28 30.81
N ILE A 39 -4.39 -7.58 30.95
CA ILE A 39 -5.26 -8.34 30.04
C ILE A 39 -6.57 -8.56 30.77
N LYS A 40 -7.69 -8.06 30.23
CA LYS A 40 -9.04 -8.30 30.75
C LYS A 40 -9.62 -9.55 30.10
N PHE A 41 -10.34 -10.36 30.87
CA PHE A 41 -11.01 -11.57 30.39
C PHE A 41 -12.54 -11.42 30.43
N SER A 42 -13.25 -12.23 29.66
CA SER A 42 -14.72 -12.15 29.54
C SER A 42 -15.49 -12.55 30.81
N ASP A 43 -14.83 -13.23 31.76
CA ASP A 43 -15.40 -13.58 33.08
C ASP A 43 -15.25 -12.46 34.12
N GLY A 44 -14.68 -11.31 33.73
CA GLY A 44 -14.41 -10.17 34.60
C GLY A 44 -13.07 -10.24 35.35
N SER A 45 -12.34 -11.36 35.26
CA SER A 45 -10.99 -11.47 35.78
C SER A 45 -9.99 -10.68 34.92
N PHE A 46 -8.80 -10.42 35.47
CA PHE A 46 -7.73 -9.77 34.73
C PHE A 46 -6.36 -10.27 35.18
N TYR A 47 -5.41 -10.28 34.25
CA TYR A 47 -3.98 -10.35 34.54
C TYR A 47 -3.41 -8.94 34.62
N SER A 48 -2.51 -8.66 35.56
CA SER A 48 -1.90 -7.34 35.77
C SER A 48 -0.37 -7.41 35.78
N ALA A 49 0.26 -6.65 34.89
CA ALA A 49 1.72 -6.56 34.77
C ALA A 49 2.32 -5.48 35.68
N ILE A 50 1.52 -4.51 36.15
CA ILE A 50 1.98 -3.46 37.08
C ILE A 50 1.80 -3.83 38.55
N ASN A 51 0.84 -4.71 38.84
CA ASN A 51 0.58 -5.28 40.17
C ASN A 51 0.42 -6.80 40.00
N PRO A 52 1.52 -7.56 39.85
CA PRO A 52 1.44 -9.01 39.74
C PRO A 52 1.03 -9.60 41.10
N GLU A 53 -0.26 -9.87 41.27
CA GLU A 53 -0.79 -10.57 42.44
C GLU A 53 -0.22 -11.99 42.52
N VAL A 54 0.10 -12.45 43.74
CA VAL A 54 0.67 -13.79 43.99
C VAL A 54 -0.39 -14.91 43.78
N ASN A 55 -1.67 -14.55 43.76
CA ASN A 55 -2.81 -15.48 43.71
C ASN A 55 -3.70 -15.28 42.46
N SER A 56 -3.12 -14.88 41.33
CA SER A 56 -3.87 -14.91 40.07
C SER A 56 -4.23 -16.37 39.75
N LEU A 57 -5.48 -16.75 40.00
CA LEU A 57 -5.99 -18.05 39.63
C LEU A 57 -5.83 -18.22 38.11
N LEU A 58 -5.36 -19.39 37.68
CA LEU A 58 -5.38 -19.78 36.28
C LEU A 58 -6.85 -19.72 35.80
N THR A 59 -7.16 -18.77 34.92
CA THR A 59 -8.43 -18.72 34.20
C THR A 59 -8.25 -19.31 32.81
N VAL A 60 -9.28 -20.02 32.34
CA VAL A 60 -9.40 -20.50 30.94
C VAL A 60 -10.34 -19.62 30.12
N SER A 61 -10.63 -18.41 30.61
CA SER A 61 -11.50 -17.45 29.94
C SER A 61 -10.82 -16.77 28.76
N VAL A 62 -11.63 -16.31 27.80
CA VAL A 62 -11.14 -15.67 26.57
C VAL A 62 -10.70 -14.24 26.88
N PRO A 63 -9.50 -13.81 26.43
CA PRO A 63 -9.08 -12.42 26.50
C PRO A 63 -10.11 -11.51 25.82
N LEU A 64 -10.62 -10.55 26.57
CA LEU A 64 -11.55 -9.53 26.11
C LEU A 64 -10.81 -8.29 25.56
N GLY A 65 -9.68 -7.92 26.16
CA GLY A 65 -8.98 -6.71 25.77
C GLY A 65 -7.68 -6.44 26.52
N LEU A 66 -6.90 -5.53 25.95
CA LEU A 66 -5.65 -5.00 26.50
C LEU A 66 -5.92 -3.61 27.09
N GLN A 67 -5.82 -3.49 28.42
CA GLN A 67 -6.05 -2.23 29.12
C GLN A 67 -4.74 -1.45 29.26
N TYR A 68 -4.71 -0.26 28.68
CA TYR A 68 -3.61 0.68 28.78
C TYR A 68 -3.82 1.69 29.91
N GLY A 69 -2.71 2.07 30.52
CA GLY A 69 -2.59 3.25 31.37
C GLY A 69 -2.04 4.44 30.59
N SER A 70 -1.81 5.56 31.27
CA SER A 70 -1.38 6.82 30.65
C SER A 70 0.10 6.87 30.24
N ASN A 71 0.90 5.86 30.59
CA ASN A 71 2.34 5.82 30.32
C ASN A 71 2.72 4.49 29.64
N SER A 72 2.23 4.30 28.42
CA SER A 72 2.52 3.10 27.62
C SER A 72 3.96 3.15 27.09
N GLY A 73 4.78 2.17 27.46
CA GLY A 73 6.15 2.05 26.95
C GLY A 73 6.22 1.82 25.43
N ASN A 74 7.40 2.02 24.85
CA ASN A 74 7.60 1.82 23.41
C ASN A 74 7.85 0.34 23.06
N ILE A 75 7.46 -0.06 21.85
CA ILE A 75 7.89 -1.32 21.25
C ILE A 75 8.90 -1.00 20.14
N ILE A 76 10.10 -1.59 20.21
CA ILE A 76 11.16 -1.40 19.22
C ILE A 76 11.57 -2.76 18.67
N VAL A 77 11.60 -2.89 17.34
CA VAL A 77 12.12 -4.04 16.62
C VAL A 77 13.34 -3.59 15.82
N GLN A 78 14.52 -4.06 16.23
CA GLN A 78 15.78 -3.75 15.56
C GLN A 78 16.15 -4.87 14.60
N GLY A 79 16.80 -4.52 13.50
CA GLY A 79 17.36 -5.49 12.58
C GLY A 79 18.39 -4.85 11.66
N VAL A 80 18.83 -5.65 10.68
CA VAL A 80 19.89 -5.27 9.73
C VAL A 80 19.34 -4.68 8.42
N GLY A 81 18.02 -4.51 8.31
CA GLY A 81 17.32 -4.13 7.08
C GLY A 81 16.70 -5.33 6.36
N ASN A 82 15.95 -5.05 5.31
CA ASN A 82 15.15 -6.01 4.56
C ASN A 82 15.92 -6.67 3.42
N ASN A 83 17.03 -6.10 2.96
CA ASN A 83 17.83 -6.59 1.84
C ASN A 83 16.99 -6.91 0.58
N LEU A 84 15.91 -6.15 0.38
CA LEU A 84 15.08 -6.23 -0.82
C LEU A 84 15.77 -5.47 -1.95
N SER A 85 15.58 -5.96 -3.16
CA SER A 85 16.03 -5.32 -4.40
C SER A 85 15.06 -5.64 -5.51
N PHE A 86 15.12 -4.88 -6.60
CA PHE A 86 14.50 -5.33 -7.85
C PHE A 86 15.45 -6.28 -8.58
N ASP A 87 14.88 -7.12 -9.44
CA ASP A 87 15.65 -7.91 -10.39
C ASP A 87 16.29 -7.03 -11.48
N SER A 88 17.09 -7.64 -12.36
CA SER A 88 17.79 -6.89 -13.41
C SER A 88 16.85 -6.19 -14.41
N SER A 89 15.58 -6.62 -14.47
CA SER A 89 14.56 -5.96 -15.28
C SER A 89 13.84 -4.82 -14.56
N GLY A 90 14.13 -4.59 -13.27
CA GLY A 90 13.48 -3.56 -12.46
C GLY A 90 12.00 -3.85 -12.17
N THR A 91 11.55 -5.08 -12.41
CA THR A 91 10.12 -5.43 -12.47
C THR A 91 9.69 -6.27 -11.27
N PHE A 92 10.54 -7.19 -10.82
CA PHE A 92 10.20 -8.14 -9.75
C PHE A 92 10.97 -7.83 -8.47
N ILE A 93 10.27 -7.81 -7.34
CA ILE A 93 10.90 -7.70 -6.02
C ILE A 93 11.60 -9.03 -5.68
N GLN A 94 12.92 -9.00 -5.52
CA GLN A 94 13.72 -10.12 -5.05
C GLN A 94 13.70 -10.21 -3.53
N LYS A 95 13.28 -11.37 -3.02
CA LYS A 95 13.11 -11.63 -1.58
C LYS A 95 14.08 -12.70 -1.04
N ASP A 96 14.92 -13.29 -1.89
CA ASP A 96 15.75 -14.47 -1.55
C ASP A 96 16.65 -14.26 -0.34
N ASN A 97 17.17 -13.04 -0.18
CA ASN A 97 18.07 -12.69 0.91
C ASN A 97 17.41 -11.85 2.01
N ARG A 98 16.07 -11.78 2.04
CA ARG A 98 15.33 -11.01 3.05
C ARG A 98 15.39 -11.72 4.41
N PRO A 99 15.93 -11.09 5.48
CA PRO A 99 15.89 -11.68 6.82
C PRO A 99 14.45 -11.76 7.34
N VAL A 100 14.05 -12.91 7.88
CA VAL A 100 12.68 -13.12 8.38
C VAL A 100 12.31 -12.26 9.59
N GLY A 101 13.31 -11.91 10.43
CA GLY A 101 13.11 -11.18 11.67
C GLY A 101 12.16 -11.90 12.65
N LEU A 102 11.19 -11.18 13.22
CA LEU A 102 10.18 -11.78 14.08
C LEU A 102 9.14 -12.50 13.22
N GLN A 103 9.11 -13.84 13.33
CA GLN A 103 8.28 -14.70 12.50
C GLN A 103 7.31 -15.54 13.33
N VAL A 104 6.07 -15.68 12.84
CA VAL A 104 5.12 -16.72 13.28
C VAL A 104 4.88 -17.72 12.15
N ASN A 105 4.32 -18.88 12.50
CA ASN A 105 3.92 -19.88 11.50
C ASN A 105 2.86 -19.33 10.52
N SER A 106 2.75 -19.97 9.36
CA SER A 106 1.79 -19.58 8.32
C SER A 106 0.36 -19.54 8.88
N GLY A 107 -0.42 -18.52 8.50
CA GLY A 107 -1.80 -18.33 8.95
C GLY A 107 -1.96 -17.71 10.35
N ASN A 108 -0.90 -17.60 11.16
CA ASN A 108 -0.97 -17.03 12.50
C ASN A 108 -0.81 -15.50 12.52
N THR A 109 -1.20 -14.91 13.65
CA THR A 109 -1.08 -13.46 13.89
C THR A 109 0.23 -13.12 14.62
N LEU A 110 0.90 -12.05 14.18
CA LEU A 110 1.97 -11.36 14.89
C LEU A 110 1.52 -9.92 15.19
N ALA A 111 1.27 -9.62 16.45
CA ALA A 111 0.76 -8.33 16.90
C ALA A 111 1.77 -7.59 17.78
N LEU A 112 1.99 -6.31 17.48
CA LEU A 112 2.78 -5.37 18.28
C LEU A 112 1.89 -4.18 18.63
N ILE A 113 1.42 -4.12 19.88
CA ILE A 113 0.46 -3.10 20.32
C ILE A 113 1.00 -2.41 21.57
N GLY A 114 1.40 -1.15 21.47
CA GLY A 114 2.04 -0.47 22.59
C GLY A 114 1.89 1.05 22.58
N GLY A 115 2.82 1.78 23.19
CA GLY A 115 2.98 3.22 22.96
C GLY A 115 3.48 3.45 21.53
N LYS A 116 4.62 4.14 21.36
CA LYS A 116 5.25 4.22 20.03
C LYS A 116 5.71 2.83 19.59
N VAL A 117 5.47 2.49 18.33
CA VAL A 117 6.00 1.26 17.71
C VAL A 117 7.01 1.61 16.62
N LYS A 118 8.24 1.11 16.75
CA LYS A 118 9.35 1.44 15.85
C LYS A 118 10.01 0.20 15.29
N LEU A 119 10.02 0.05 13.96
CA LEU A 119 10.86 -0.90 13.26
C LEU A 119 12.08 -0.13 12.75
N GLN A 120 13.27 -0.56 13.17
CA GLN A 120 14.55 0.07 12.86
C GLN A 120 15.45 -0.97 12.18
N GLY A 121 15.32 -1.08 10.85
CA GLY A 121 15.83 -2.21 10.08
C GLY A 121 15.21 -3.55 10.47
N GLY A 122 14.12 -3.51 11.25
CA GLY A 122 13.43 -4.68 11.77
C GLY A 122 12.53 -5.31 10.72
N ASN A 123 12.45 -6.63 10.72
CA ASN A 123 11.60 -7.39 9.80
C ASN A 123 10.55 -8.17 10.58
N LEU A 124 9.31 -8.15 10.08
CA LEU A 124 8.18 -8.95 10.59
C LEU A 124 7.73 -9.92 9.51
N THR A 125 7.36 -11.15 9.87
CA THR A 125 6.88 -12.15 8.91
C THR A 125 5.73 -12.99 9.47
N ALA A 126 4.61 -12.98 8.76
CA ALA A 126 3.43 -13.80 9.05
C ALA A 126 2.77 -14.24 7.73
N LYS A 127 3.43 -15.15 7.01
CA LYS A 127 2.97 -15.65 5.69
C LYS A 127 1.53 -16.14 5.76
N GLN A 128 0.66 -15.69 4.83
CA GLN A 128 -0.79 -16.03 4.80
C GLN A 128 -1.53 -15.73 6.13
N GLY A 129 -0.87 -15.03 7.05
CA GLY A 129 -1.35 -14.77 8.39
C GLY A 129 -1.67 -13.30 8.54
N ARG A 130 -1.34 -12.74 9.69
CA ARG A 130 -1.69 -11.36 10.00
C ARG A 130 -0.58 -10.65 10.74
N VAL A 131 -0.31 -9.41 10.37
CA VAL A 131 0.50 -8.48 11.16
C VAL A 131 -0.39 -7.34 11.65
N GLU A 132 -0.45 -7.16 12.97
CA GLU A 132 -1.22 -6.10 13.62
C GLU A 132 -0.25 -5.15 14.33
N ILE A 133 -0.22 -3.88 13.95
CA ILE A 133 0.59 -2.85 14.62
C ILE A 133 -0.33 -1.76 15.13
N GLY A 134 -0.34 -1.56 16.45
CA GLY A 134 -1.15 -0.54 17.10
C GLY A 134 -0.33 0.32 18.03
N SER A 135 -0.64 1.60 18.08
CA SER A 135 -0.15 2.50 19.12
C SER A 135 -1.30 2.98 20.01
N VAL A 136 -0.99 3.29 21.25
CA VAL A 136 -1.91 3.77 22.28
C VAL A 136 -1.11 4.73 23.16
N ALA A 137 -1.42 6.03 23.08
CA ALA A 137 -0.67 7.08 23.78
C ALA A 137 -1.20 7.36 25.21
N ASP A 138 -2.47 7.04 25.48
CA ASP A 138 -3.10 7.29 26.77
C ASP A 138 -3.99 6.12 27.22
N THR A 139 -4.66 6.27 28.36
CA THR A 139 -5.59 5.29 28.90
C THR A 139 -6.64 4.87 27.86
N GLY A 140 -6.90 3.57 27.79
CA GLY A 140 -7.84 3.04 26.83
C GLY A 140 -7.87 1.52 26.81
N LEU A 141 -8.92 0.96 26.23
CA LEU A 141 -9.08 -0.48 26.06
C LEU A 141 -8.99 -0.83 24.59
N VAL A 142 -7.94 -1.53 24.19
CA VAL A 142 -7.92 -2.21 22.88
C VAL A 142 -8.69 -3.50 23.07
N THR A 143 -9.87 -3.60 22.45
CA THR A 143 -10.71 -4.80 22.53
C THR A 143 -10.12 -5.88 21.63
N LEU A 144 -10.15 -7.14 22.07
CA LEU A 144 -9.65 -8.28 21.31
C LEU A 144 -10.82 -9.10 20.77
N ILE A 145 -11.00 -9.09 19.45
CA ILE A 145 -12.06 -9.86 18.77
C ILE A 145 -11.48 -11.23 18.41
N ALA A 146 -12.00 -12.29 19.04
CA ALA A 146 -11.57 -13.66 18.77
C ALA A 146 -11.88 -14.08 17.32
N LYS A 147 -10.93 -14.79 16.70
CA LYS A 147 -11.00 -15.41 15.37
C LYS A 147 -10.29 -16.77 15.40
N ASP A 148 -10.50 -17.58 14.37
CA ASP A 148 -9.83 -18.88 14.24
C ASP A 148 -8.30 -18.76 14.20
N THR A 149 -7.78 -17.63 13.70
CA THR A 149 -6.34 -17.31 13.59
C THR A 149 -5.79 -16.47 14.74
N GLY A 150 -6.53 -16.33 15.86
CA GLY A 150 -6.11 -15.59 17.05
C GLY A 150 -7.07 -14.46 17.45
N PHE A 151 -6.55 -13.25 17.60
CA PHE A 151 -7.32 -12.08 18.00
C PHE A 151 -7.05 -10.91 17.05
N ILE A 152 -8.11 -10.19 16.69
CA ILE A 152 -8.02 -8.92 15.95
C ILE A 152 -8.22 -7.78 16.96
N PRO A 153 -7.24 -6.86 17.11
CA PRO A 153 -7.41 -5.70 17.95
C PRO A 153 -8.41 -4.70 17.34
N ASN A 154 -9.27 -4.15 18.18
CA ASN A 154 -10.20 -3.06 17.85
C ASN A 154 -9.86 -1.85 18.74
N TYR A 155 -9.71 -0.69 18.10
CA TYR A 155 -9.27 0.57 18.69
C TYR A 155 -10.40 1.59 18.89
N GLU A 156 -11.68 1.23 18.76
CA GLU A 156 -12.83 2.13 18.91
C GLU A 156 -12.88 2.86 20.25
N GLN A 157 -12.28 2.29 21.30
CA GLN A 157 -12.21 2.89 22.64
C GLN A 157 -10.87 3.60 22.91
N ILE A 158 -10.04 3.80 21.89
CA ILE A 158 -8.79 4.55 21.97
C ILE A 158 -9.02 5.95 21.41
N ILE A 159 -8.70 6.96 22.21
CA ILE A 159 -8.87 8.38 21.85
C ILE A 159 -7.56 8.92 21.29
N GLU A 160 -6.45 8.67 21.98
CA GLU A 160 -5.13 9.20 21.63
C GLU A 160 -4.21 8.07 21.17
N PHE A 161 -3.68 8.22 19.96
CA PHE A 161 -2.70 7.32 19.37
C PHE A 161 -1.30 7.91 19.49
N ASP A 162 -0.29 7.04 19.38
CA ASP A 162 1.13 7.42 19.36
C ASP A 162 1.71 7.21 17.95
N ASP A 163 2.98 7.51 17.75
CA ASP A 163 3.60 7.36 16.42
C ASP A 163 4.00 5.91 16.12
N ILE A 164 3.87 5.52 14.85
CA ILE A 164 4.38 4.26 14.30
C ILE A 164 5.37 4.58 13.18
N SER A 165 6.58 3.99 13.24
CA SER A 165 7.62 4.25 12.24
C SER A 165 8.31 2.98 11.76
N LEU A 166 8.41 2.80 10.45
CA LEU A 166 9.25 1.83 9.76
C LEU A 166 10.37 2.58 9.06
N ALA A 167 11.62 2.35 9.47
CA ALA A 167 12.78 3.07 8.94
C ALA A 167 13.98 2.13 8.75
N LYS A 168 15.03 2.62 8.09
CA LYS A 168 16.29 1.89 7.81
C LYS A 168 16.05 0.56 7.10
N ALA A 169 15.30 0.60 5.99
CA ALA A 169 14.92 -0.59 5.22
C ALA A 169 14.21 -1.66 6.08
N SER A 170 13.25 -1.28 6.92
CA SER A 170 12.42 -2.27 7.64
C SER A 170 11.47 -2.99 6.69
N SER A 171 10.90 -4.12 7.11
CA SER A 171 9.82 -4.72 6.29
C SER A 171 8.80 -5.54 7.04
N ILE A 172 7.60 -5.63 6.44
CA ILE A 172 6.51 -6.50 6.85
C ILE A 172 6.15 -7.40 5.67
N GLU A 173 6.08 -8.72 5.91
CA GLU A 173 5.89 -9.72 4.86
C GLU A 173 4.78 -10.70 5.26
N VAL A 174 3.67 -10.68 4.52
CA VAL A 174 2.51 -11.57 4.71
C VAL A 174 2.10 -12.33 3.43
N SER A 175 2.86 -12.20 2.34
CA SER A 175 2.62 -12.86 1.06
C SER A 175 2.51 -14.39 1.15
N GLY A 176 1.81 -14.97 0.19
CA GLY A 176 1.64 -16.42 0.05
C GLY A 176 0.51 -16.79 -0.92
N ASN A 177 0.12 -18.07 -0.93
CA ASN A 177 -1.08 -18.55 -1.60
C ASN A 177 -2.27 -18.36 -0.64
N GLY A 178 -3.13 -17.37 -0.90
CA GLY A 178 -4.05 -16.81 0.12
C GLY A 178 -3.31 -15.78 0.97
N ALA A 179 -2.83 -14.71 0.33
CA ALA A 179 -1.94 -13.75 0.97
C ALA A 179 -2.56 -13.13 2.24
N GLY A 180 -1.69 -12.80 3.20
CA GLY A 180 -2.12 -12.39 4.54
C GLY A 180 -2.54 -10.93 4.63
N LYS A 181 -2.67 -10.45 5.87
CA LYS A 181 -3.22 -9.12 6.17
C LYS A 181 -2.28 -8.30 7.04
N VAL A 182 -2.14 -7.02 6.74
CA VAL A 182 -1.41 -6.05 7.55
C VAL A 182 -2.39 -4.96 7.96
N ASN A 183 -2.47 -4.69 9.27
CA ASN A 183 -3.26 -3.58 9.79
C ASN A 183 -2.38 -2.73 10.71
N ILE A 184 -2.32 -1.43 10.43
CA ILE A 184 -1.54 -0.44 11.17
C ILE A 184 -2.45 0.69 11.62
N GLN A 185 -2.48 0.96 12.93
CA GLN A 185 -3.30 2.02 13.53
C GLN A 185 -2.43 2.89 14.46
N GLY A 186 -2.22 4.14 14.09
CA GLY A 186 -1.51 5.09 14.94
C GLY A 186 -1.86 6.55 14.66
N LYS A 187 -1.08 7.47 15.25
CA LYS A 187 -1.25 8.91 15.09
C LYS A 187 -0.62 9.39 13.80
N ASN A 188 0.71 9.30 13.75
CA ASN A 188 1.51 9.46 12.56
C ASN A 188 2.08 8.08 12.20
N VAL A 189 1.84 7.63 10.98
CA VAL A 189 2.42 6.38 10.46
C VAL A 189 3.41 6.74 9.35
N SER A 190 4.69 6.42 9.55
CA SER A 190 5.74 6.74 8.58
C SER A 190 6.48 5.49 8.10
N LEU A 191 6.63 5.33 6.79
CA LEU A 191 7.52 4.38 6.15
C LEU A 191 8.61 5.17 5.42
N THR A 192 9.88 4.91 5.73
CA THR A 192 11.03 5.62 5.16
C THR A 192 12.20 4.69 4.82
N ASP A 193 13.18 5.23 4.11
CA ASP A 193 14.51 4.63 3.88
C ASP A 193 14.46 3.24 3.21
N GLY A 194 13.59 3.05 2.22
CA GLY A 194 13.43 1.77 1.51
C GLY A 194 12.71 0.70 2.33
N SER A 195 11.86 1.12 3.27
CA SER A 195 11.03 0.18 4.03
C SER A 195 9.87 -0.35 3.18
N GLY A 196 9.50 -1.62 3.35
CA GLY A 196 8.49 -2.28 2.51
C GLY A 196 7.42 -3.03 3.29
N ILE A 197 6.15 -2.92 2.87
CA ILE A 197 5.06 -3.79 3.33
C ILE A 197 4.53 -4.58 2.13
N MET A 198 4.55 -5.90 2.22
CA MET A 198 4.21 -6.79 1.10
C MET A 198 3.12 -7.78 1.51
N ALA A 199 2.07 -7.86 0.69
CA ALA A 199 0.93 -8.76 0.83
C ALA A 199 0.60 -9.45 -0.50
N ASP A 200 1.65 -9.73 -1.29
CA ASP A 200 1.54 -10.30 -2.64
C ASP A 200 1.00 -11.73 -2.67
N LEU A 201 0.17 -12.01 -3.68
CA LEU A 201 -0.38 -13.34 -3.97
C LEU A 201 0.59 -14.10 -4.89
N TYR A 202 1.11 -15.24 -4.41
CA TYR A 202 2.03 -16.10 -5.19
C TYR A 202 1.35 -17.39 -5.68
N PRO A 203 1.86 -18.00 -6.76
CA PRO A 203 1.27 -19.21 -7.31
C PRO A 203 1.39 -20.39 -6.37
N ASP A 204 0.42 -21.28 -6.52
CA ASP A 204 0.25 -22.49 -5.75
C ASP A 204 1.39 -23.51 -5.98
N VAL A 205 1.57 -24.39 -4.98
CA VAL A 205 2.07 -25.76 -5.18
C VAL A 205 0.83 -26.64 -5.38
N PRO A 206 0.74 -27.49 -6.42
CA PRO A 206 -0.52 -28.15 -6.80
C PRO A 206 -1.39 -28.64 -5.62
N GLY A 207 -2.53 -27.97 -5.37
CA GLY A 207 -3.54 -28.39 -4.38
C GLY A 207 -4.01 -27.35 -3.37
N GLY A 208 -3.56 -26.09 -3.45
CA GLY A 208 -4.06 -24.98 -2.65
C GLY A 208 -5.30 -24.32 -3.24
N GLU A 209 -6.29 -24.06 -2.39
CA GLU A 209 -7.62 -23.58 -2.80
C GLU A 209 -7.82 -22.07 -2.62
N ASP A 210 -7.00 -21.38 -1.81
CA ASP A 210 -7.22 -19.96 -1.50
C ASP A 210 -6.45 -19.04 -2.47
N LYS A 211 -7.20 -18.43 -3.38
CA LYS A 211 -6.71 -17.50 -4.41
C LYS A 211 -6.95 -16.04 -4.04
N SER A 212 -7.16 -15.74 -2.76
CA SER A 212 -7.45 -14.39 -2.29
C SER A 212 -6.17 -13.59 -2.09
N GLY A 213 -6.11 -12.39 -2.64
CA GLY A 213 -5.01 -11.46 -2.42
C GLY A 213 -4.99 -10.84 -1.03
N GLY A 214 -3.84 -10.27 -0.68
CA GLY A 214 -3.58 -9.74 0.65
C GLY A 214 -4.18 -8.36 0.90
N GLU A 215 -4.30 -8.00 2.16
CA GLU A 215 -4.87 -6.72 2.58
C GLU A 215 -3.81 -5.89 3.31
N ILE A 216 -3.58 -4.66 2.89
CA ILE A 216 -2.77 -3.67 3.62
C ILE A 216 -3.69 -2.53 4.03
N LYS A 217 -3.91 -2.36 5.33
CA LYS A 217 -4.68 -1.26 5.89
C LYS A 217 -3.81 -0.40 6.80
N ILE A 218 -3.70 0.88 6.47
CA ILE A 218 -2.96 1.87 7.25
C ILE A 218 -3.91 2.99 7.65
N THR A 219 -4.01 3.23 8.96
CA THR A 219 -4.79 4.33 9.52
C THR A 219 -3.90 5.19 10.40
N GLY A 220 -3.73 6.45 10.01
CA GLY A 220 -3.05 7.49 10.78
C GLY A 220 -4.04 8.56 11.19
N SER A 221 -4.27 8.79 12.48
CA SER A 221 -5.26 9.80 12.90
C SER A 221 -4.88 11.22 12.50
N GLU A 222 -3.60 11.50 12.29
CA GLU A 222 -3.09 12.78 11.78
C GLU A 222 -2.42 12.63 10.41
N SER A 223 -1.50 11.67 10.26
CA SER A 223 -0.79 11.51 8.99
C SER A 223 -0.37 10.09 8.66
N VAL A 224 -0.26 9.82 7.35
CA VAL A 224 0.42 8.67 6.78
C VAL A 224 1.45 9.19 5.77
N THR A 225 2.71 8.82 5.95
CA THR A 225 3.83 9.24 5.09
C THR A 225 4.54 8.00 4.56
N ILE A 226 4.68 7.90 3.24
CA ILE A 226 5.46 6.86 2.56
C ILE A 226 6.48 7.58 1.70
N ASP A 227 7.76 7.38 2.01
CA ASP A 227 8.74 8.34 1.56
C ASP A 227 10.12 7.74 1.31
N GLY A 228 10.74 8.17 0.21
CA GLY A 228 12.14 7.89 -0.08
C GLY A 228 12.41 6.48 -0.63
N MET A 229 13.69 6.16 -0.63
CA MET A 229 14.27 4.88 -1.02
C MET A 229 15.51 4.60 -0.15
N ALA A 230 15.99 3.36 -0.17
CA ALA A 230 17.22 2.98 0.50
C ALA A 230 18.44 3.54 -0.25
N GLU A 231 19.31 4.25 0.45
CA GLU A 231 20.54 4.81 -0.12
C GLU A 231 21.51 3.73 -0.65
N SER A 232 21.47 2.52 -0.08
CA SER A 232 22.43 1.46 -0.39
C SER A 232 22.24 0.80 -1.76
N ASN A 233 21.00 0.67 -2.21
CA ASN A 233 20.65 -0.09 -3.41
C ASN A 233 19.47 0.52 -4.20
N PHE A 234 19.05 1.74 -3.86
CA PHE A 234 17.93 2.45 -4.47
C PHE A 234 16.60 1.69 -4.42
N PHE A 235 16.44 0.73 -3.50
CA PHE A 235 15.17 0.06 -3.31
C PHE A 235 14.16 1.06 -2.71
N VAL A 236 13.03 1.24 -3.39
CA VAL A 236 12.01 2.22 -3.01
C VAL A 236 11.34 1.87 -1.69
N THR A 237 10.88 2.88 -0.94
CA THR A 237 9.91 2.65 0.11
C THR A 237 8.58 2.28 -0.55
N LEU A 238 7.98 1.14 -0.18
CA LEU A 238 6.79 0.66 -0.88
C LEU A 238 5.72 -0.02 -0.03
N LEU A 239 4.50 0.01 -0.56
CA LEU A 239 3.42 -0.92 -0.26
C LEU A 239 3.19 -1.80 -1.49
N SER A 240 3.02 -3.11 -1.31
CA SER A 240 2.79 -4.05 -2.41
C SER A 240 1.68 -5.03 -2.11
N SER A 241 0.74 -5.16 -3.04
CA SER A 241 -0.26 -6.21 -3.08
C SER A 241 -0.38 -6.71 -4.53
N ASP A 242 0.70 -7.30 -5.02
CA ASP A 242 0.81 -7.78 -6.40
C ASP A 242 0.18 -9.18 -6.56
N VAL A 243 -0.17 -9.57 -7.79
CA VAL A 243 -0.62 -10.93 -8.12
C VAL A 243 0.30 -11.62 -9.11
N PHE A 244 0.91 -12.72 -8.68
CA PHE A 244 1.80 -13.58 -9.47
C PHE A 244 1.15 -14.92 -9.89
N SER A 245 -0.17 -15.06 -9.71
CA SER A 245 -0.88 -16.33 -9.92
C SER A 245 -2.29 -16.15 -10.53
N GLN A 246 -3.08 -17.22 -10.54
CA GLN A 246 -4.54 -17.12 -10.76
C GLN A 246 -5.21 -16.67 -9.46
N GLY A 247 -6.07 -15.65 -9.53
CA GLY A 247 -6.76 -15.07 -8.37
C GLY A 247 -6.70 -13.56 -8.38
N ASP A 248 -7.43 -12.91 -7.49
CA ASP A 248 -7.49 -11.44 -7.47
C ASP A 248 -6.63 -10.94 -6.32
N ALA A 249 -5.73 -10.00 -6.60
CA ALA A 249 -5.02 -9.27 -5.57
C ALA A 249 -6.02 -8.50 -4.67
N GLY A 250 -5.67 -8.27 -3.42
CA GLY A 250 -6.63 -7.80 -2.43
C GLY A 250 -6.83 -6.28 -2.48
N ILE A 251 -6.44 -5.60 -1.41
CA ILE A 251 -6.69 -4.16 -1.29
C ILE A 251 -5.62 -3.46 -0.47
N ILE A 252 -5.24 -2.27 -0.92
CA ILE A 252 -4.42 -1.32 -0.16
C ILE A 252 -5.33 -0.17 0.26
N GLN A 253 -5.53 0.01 1.57
CA GLN A 253 -6.37 1.05 2.15
C GLN A 253 -5.56 2.00 3.02
N ILE A 254 -5.66 3.30 2.75
CA ILE A 254 -5.03 4.35 3.54
C ILE A 254 -6.11 5.33 4.01
N ASN A 255 -6.21 5.52 5.32
CA ASN A 255 -7.15 6.46 5.94
C ASN A 255 -6.42 7.40 6.87
N THR A 256 -6.50 8.71 6.64
CA THR A 256 -5.81 9.69 7.47
C THR A 256 -6.36 11.10 7.33
N ASP A 257 -5.83 12.07 8.06
CA ASP A 257 -6.06 13.48 7.77
C ASP A 257 -5.12 13.96 6.66
N LYS A 258 -3.84 13.56 6.68
CA LYS A 258 -2.83 13.96 5.70
C LYS A 258 -2.05 12.77 5.15
N PHE A 259 -2.10 12.56 3.83
CA PHE A 259 -1.33 11.52 3.16
C PHE A 259 -0.24 12.14 2.27
N SER A 260 1.00 11.67 2.43
CA SER A 260 2.14 12.04 1.59
C SER A 260 2.80 10.80 0.99
N LEU A 261 3.02 10.83 -0.32
CA LEU A 261 3.82 9.84 -1.06
C LEU A 261 4.92 10.59 -1.83
N SER A 262 6.20 10.33 -1.51
CA SER A 262 7.28 11.18 -2.00
C SER A 262 8.63 10.51 -2.23
N ARG A 263 9.50 11.19 -2.98
CA ARG A 263 10.94 10.87 -3.13
C ARG A 263 11.23 9.45 -3.66
N GLY A 264 10.51 9.05 -4.69
CA GLY A 264 10.59 7.75 -5.36
C GLY A 264 9.79 6.63 -4.69
N ALA A 265 9.03 6.92 -3.63
CA ALA A 265 8.19 5.92 -2.98
C ALA A 265 7.02 5.45 -3.87
N GLN A 266 6.62 4.18 -3.72
CA GLN A 266 5.63 3.55 -4.61
C GLN A 266 4.54 2.77 -3.87
N ILE A 267 3.32 2.81 -4.41
CA ILE A 267 2.26 1.86 -4.07
C ILE A 267 2.05 0.95 -5.27
N LEU A 268 2.26 -0.35 -5.07
CA LEU A 268 2.26 -1.36 -6.12
C LEU A 268 1.06 -2.30 -5.98
N SER A 269 0.41 -2.51 -7.11
CA SER A 269 -0.75 -3.38 -7.26
C SER A 269 -0.72 -3.99 -8.67
N VAL A 270 0.31 -4.77 -8.95
CA VAL A 270 0.66 -5.20 -10.30
C VAL A 270 0.07 -6.59 -10.60
N ALA A 271 -0.51 -6.75 -11.79
CA ALA A 271 -0.91 -8.04 -12.32
C ALA A 271 0.20 -8.66 -13.16
N PHE A 272 0.88 -9.69 -12.61
CA PHE A 272 1.99 -10.42 -13.22
C PHE A 272 1.59 -11.74 -13.88
N SER A 273 0.37 -12.22 -13.68
CA SER A 273 -0.10 -13.50 -14.21
C SER A 273 -1.58 -13.44 -14.59
N GLN A 274 -2.38 -14.46 -14.27
CA GLN A 274 -3.77 -14.63 -14.71
C GLN A 274 -4.80 -14.08 -13.69
N GLY A 275 -4.51 -12.94 -13.08
CA GLY A 275 -5.25 -12.42 -11.93
C GLY A 275 -5.44 -10.91 -11.98
N ASP A 276 -6.52 -10.43 -11.37
CA ASP A 276 -6.83 -9.00 -11.31
C ASP A 276 -5.96 -8.32 -10.25
N ALA A 277 -5.47 -7.12 -10.54
CA ALA A 277 -4.68 -6.32 -9.61
C ALA A 277 -5.54 -5.75 -8.47
N ALA A 278 -4.90 -5.46 -7.33
CA ALA A 278 -5.59 -4.94 -6.14
C ALA A 278 -6.22 -3.55 -6.37
N THR A 279 -7.25 -3.27 -5.58
CA THR A 279 -7.75 -1.89 -5.46
C THR A 279 -6.83 -1.09 -4.51
N VAL A 280 -6.54 0.16 -4.86
CA VAL A 280 -5.92 1.15 -3.97
C VAL A 280 -6.98 2.19 -3.58
N ASP A 281 -7.37 2.22 -2.30
CA ASP A 281 -8.39 3.13 -1.73
C ASP A 281 -7.76 4.08 -0.72
N ILE A 282 -7.66 5.36 -1.09
CA ILE A 282 -7.04 6.41 -0.28
C ILE A 282 -8.08 7.44 0.13
N LYS A 283 -8.25 7.61 1.44
CA LYS A 283 -9.11 8.62 2.05
C LYS A 283 -8.28 9.53 2.95
N ALA A 284 -8.14 10.78 2.56
CA ALA A 284 -7.50 11.79 3.40
C ALA A 284 -8.26 13.13 3.35
N LYS A 285 -7.86 14.13 4.14
CA LYS A 285 -8.29 15.52 3.90
C LYS A 285 -7.35 16.20 2.91
N GLU A 286 -6.06 15.95 3.05
CA GLU A 286 -5.02 16.47 2.16
C GLU A 286 -4.19 15.29 1.63
N ILE A 287 -3.99 15.24 0.32
CA ILE A 287 -3.11 14.28 -0.36
C ILE A 287 -2.07 15.05 -1.17
N GLU A 288 -0.80 14.76 -0.92
CA GLU A 288 0.31 15.18 -1.76
C GLU A 288 1.08 13.96 -2.27
N ILE A 289 1.20 13.86 -3.59
CA ILE A 289 2.09 12.91 -4.25
C ILE A 289 3.12 13.74 -4.99
N SER A 290 4.39 13.64 -4.61
CA SER A 290 5.42 14.47 -5.21
C SER A 290 6.69 13.67 -5.43
N ASP A 291 7.13 13.66 -6.68
CA ASP A 291 8.45 13.13 -6.95
C ASP A 291 9.56 14.12 -6.55
N GLU A 292 10.79 13.59 -6.45
CA GLU A 292 12.00 14.39 -6.30
C GLU A 292 12.82 14.31 -7.59
N ILE A 293 13.27 15.48 -8.07
CA ILE A 293 14.07 15.59 -9.28
C ILE A 293 15.36 14.78 -9.09
N GLY A 294 15.54 13.72 -9.88
CA GLY A 294 16.74 12.87 -9.88
C GLY A 294 16.57 11.48 -9.26
N ALA A 295 15.38 11.13 -8.76
CA ALA A 295 15.06 9.74 -8.43
C ALA A 295 15.13 8.86 -9.70
N PRO A 296 15.69 7.63 -9.63
CA PRO A 296 15.78 6.73 -10.78
C PRO A 296 14.43 6.16 -11.22
N VAL A 297 13.40 6.28 -10.37
CA VAL A 297 12.05 5.79 -10.62
C VAL A 297 11.02 6.82 -10.13
N PRO A 298 9.88 6.96 -10.84
CA PRO A 298 8.85 7.91 -10.45
C PRO A 298 8.16 7.52 -9.14
N THR A 299 7.85 8.53 -8.33
CA THR A 299 6.90 8.41 -7.20
C THR A 299 5.49 8.18 -7.73
N GLY A 300 4.75 7.23 -7.16
CA GLY A 300 3.38 7.03 -7.63
C GLY A 300 2.65 5.78 -7.17
N ILE A 301 1.44 5.64 -7.70
CA ILE A 301 0.61 4.45 -7.58
C ILE A 301 0.69 3.72 -8.93
N PHE A 302 1.20 2.49 -8.92
CA PHE A 302 1.37 1.67 -10.12
C PHE A 302 0.53 0.41 -9.97
N ALA A 303 -0.51 0.32 -10.80
CA ALA A 303 -1.38 -0.84 -10.85
C ALA A 303 -1.55 -1.43 -12.26
N PRO A 304 -0.47 -1.67 -13.03
CA PRO A 304 -0.59 -2.16 -14.39
C PRO A 304 -0.81 -3.67 -14.50
N VAL A 305 -1.26 -4.07 -15.69
CA VAL A 305 -1.10 -5.44 -16.20
C VAL A 305 0.20 -5.48 -17.00
N VAL A 306 1.16 -6.32 -16.60
CA VAL A 306 2.47 -6.38 -17.29
C VAL A 306 2.42 -7.26 -18.54
N PRO A 307 3.45 -7.24 -19.41
CA PRO A 307 3.48 -8.10 -20.59
C PRO A 307 3.29 -9.59 -20.26
N PHE A 308 2.53 -10.29 -21.10
CA PHE A 308 2.16 -11.71 -20.96
C PHE A 308 1.24 -12.07 -19.77
N ALA A 309 0.87 -11.10 -18.93
CA ALA A 309 -0.18 -11.28 -17.93
C ALA A 309 -1.58 -11.15 -18.57
N THR A 310 -2.57 -11.76 -17.92
CA THR A 310 -3.98 -11.64 -18.26
C THR A 310 -4.81 -11.31 -17.02
N GLY A 311 -5.72 -10.35 -17.09
CA GLY A 311 -6.47 -9.87 -15.92
C GLY A 311 -6.64 -8.36 -15.98
N GLU A 312 -7.42 -7.79 -15.08
CA GLU A 312 -7.66 -6.34 -15.06
C GLU A 312 -6.59 -5.60 -14.24
N GLY A 313 -6.21 -4.41 -14.70
CA GLY A 313 -5.35 -3.49 -13.95
C GLY A 313 -6.04 -3.01 -12.68
N GLY A 314 -5.26 -2.58 -11.68
CA GLY A 314 -5.83 -2.25 -10.37
C GLY A 314 -6.55 -0.91 -10.37
N ASP A 315 -7.70 -0.88 -9.70
CA ASP A 315 -8.49 0.33 -9.51
C ASP A 315 -7.86 1.28 -8.49
N VAL A 316 -7.91 2.58 -8.75
CA VAL A 316 -7.48 3.63 -7.81
C VAL A 316 -8.65 4.52 -7.44
N LYS A 317 -8.98 4.55 -6.14
CA LYS A 317 -10.07 5.35 -5.56
C LYS A 317 -9.49 6.36 -4.59
N ILE A 318 -9.70 7.65 -4.88
CA ILE A 318 -9.21 8.75 -4.05
C ILE A 318 -10.37 9.61 -3.59
N LYS A 319 -10.48 9.80 -2.28
CA LYS A 319 -11.39 10.77 -1.65
C LYS A 319 -10.59 11.74 -0.80
N THR A 320 -10.64 13.02 -1.15
CA THR A 320 -9.89 14.06 -0.42
C THR A 320 -10.61 15.41 -0.42
N ASP A 321 -10.16 16.39 0.35
CA ASP A 321 -10.50 17.79 0.10
C ASP A 321 -9.55 18.35 -0.96
N SER A 322 -8.25 18.06 -0.86
CA SER A 322 -7.23 18.50 -1.83
C SER A 322 -6.34 17.35 -2.28
N LEU A 323 -6.19 17.17 -3.60
CA LEU A 323 -5.20 16.30 -4.23
C LEU A 323 -4.20 17.15 -5.00
N VAL A 324 -2.91 17.01 -4.67
CA VAL A 324 -1.82 17.67 -5.38
C VAL A 324 -0.81 16.62 -5.85
N MET A 325 -0.55 16.58 -7.16
CA MET A 325 0.47 15.73 -7.77
C MET A 325 1.55 16.60 -8.42
N LYS A 326 2.82 16.37 -8.09
CA LYS A 326 3.92 17.26 -8.48
C LYS A 326 5.13 16.53 -9.04
N ASN A 327 5.91 17.28 -9.81
CA ASN A 327 7.28 16.94 -10.21
C ASN A 327 7.41 15.61 -10.95
N GLY A 328 6.38 15.18 -11.68
CA GLY A 328 6.33 13.94 -12.45
C GLY A 328 5.81 12.72 -11.70
N SER A 329 5.19 12.91 -10.53
CA SER A 329 4.51 11.82 -9.82
C SER A 329 3.31 11.27 -10.60
N GLN A 330 3.06 9.97 -10.54
CA GLN A 330 2.07 9.31 -11.42
C GLN A 330 1.05 8.44 -10.69
N ILE A 331 -0.17 8.39 -11.25
CA ILE A 331 -1.11 7.29 -11.07
C ILE A 331 -1.12 6.53 -12.40
N PHE A 332 -0.56 5.33 -12.40
CA PHE A 332 -0.34 4.52 -13.58
C PHE A 332 -1.15 3.23 -13.49
N VAL A 333 -2.29 3.19 -14.18
CA VAL A 333 -3.21 2.04 -14.22
C VAL A 333 -3.27 1.42 -15.62
N ALA A 334 -2.17 1.52 -16.38
CA ALA A 334 -2.10 1.08 -17.77
C ALA A 334 -2.09 -0.44 -17.94
N THR A 335 -2.46 -0.91 -19.12
CA THR A 335 -2.27 -2.32 -19.52
C THR A 335 -1.15 -2.42 -20.56
N LEU A 336 -0.18 -3.28 -20.27
CA LEU A 336 0.93 -3.68 -21.16
C LEU A 336 0.83 -5.16 -21.57
N GLY A 337 -0.15 -5.88 -21.04
CA GLY A 337 -0.44 -7.29 -21.31
C GLY A 337 -1.82 -7.48 -21.95
N ASP A 338 -2.40 -8.65 -21.73
CA ASP A 338 -3.69 -9.05 -22.30
C ASP A 338 -4.81 -8.91 -21.25
N GLY A 339 -5.30 -7.69 -21.05
CA GLY A 339 -6.38 -7.36 -20.13
C GLY A 339 -6.72 -5.87 -20.12
N ASP A 340 -7.87 -5.51 -19.56
CA ASP A 340 -8.31 -4.11 -19.48
C ASP A 340 -7.49 -3.35 -18.41
N ALA A 341 -7.15 -2.09 -18.69
CA ALA A 341 -6.52 -1.19 -17.72
C ALA A 341 -7.48 -0.85 -16.57
N GLY A 342 -6.93 -0.54 -15.40
CA GLY A 342 -7.71 -0.24 -14.18
C GLY A 342 -8.43 1.11 -14.25
N GLN A 343 -9.40 1.32 -13.38
CA GLN A 343 -10.18 2.56 -13.31
C GLN A 343 -9.61 3.54 -12.28
N VAL A 344 -9.75 4.83 -12.54
CA VAL A 344 -9.40 5.89 -11.57
C VAL A 344 -10.64 6.70 -11.21
N GLU A 345 -11.03 6.71 -9.94
CA GLU A 345 -12.10 7.56 -9.40
C GLU A 345 -11.52 8.55 -8.37
N ILE A 346 -11.61 9.85 -8.68
CA ILE A 346 -11.19 10.93 -7.78
C ILE A 346 -12.41 11.77 -7.39
N LYS A 347 -12.62 11.92 -6.08
CA LYS A 347 -13.58 12.87 -5.50
C LYS A 347 -12.81 13.84 -4.60
N ALA A 348 -12.72 15.10 -5.03
CA ALA A 348 -12.01 16.14 -4.31
C ALA A 348 -12.77 17.48 -4.30
N LYS A 349 -12.31 18.47 -3.53
CA LYS A 349 -12.67 19.88 -3.79
C LYS A 349 -11.69 20.49 -4.78
N THR A 350 -10.40 20.18 -4.66
CA THR A 350 -9.36 20.64 -5.57
C THR A 350 -8.49 19.49 -6.04
N VAL A 351 -8.18 19.47 -7.34
CA VAL A 351 -7.23 18.54 -7.96
C VAL A 351 -6.21 19.38 -8.75
N GLU A 352 -4.93 19.25 -8.43
CA GLU A 352 -3.86 19.97 -9.12
C GLU A 352 -2.73 19.02 -9.54
N PHE A 353 -2.45 18.93 -10.84
CA PHE A 353 -1.31 18.18 -11.38
C PHE A 353 -0.31 19.18 -11.98
N ILE A 354 0.93 19.16 -11.48
CA ILE A 354 1.89 20.24 -11.71
C ILE A 354 3.27 19.69 -12.07
N GLY A 355 3.79 20.06 -13.24
CA GLY A 355 5.18 19.78 -13.60
C GLY A 355 5.41 18.38 -14.15
N THR A 356 6.69 18.09 -14.44
CA THR A 356 7.20 16.81 -14.96
C THR A 356 8.50 16.43 -14.25
N ALA A 357 8.90 15.15 -14.30
CA ALA A 357 10.20 14.66 -13.80
C ALA A 357 11.23 14.49 -14.94
N PHE A 358 12.42 14.01 -14.56
CA PHE A 358 13.42 13.45 -15.48
C PHE A 358 12.77 12.33 -16.34
N GLU A 359 13.29 12.09 -17.56
CA GLU A 359 12.68 11.23 -18.59
C GLU A 359 11.30 11.67 -19.12
N MET A 360 10.89 12.92 -18.86
CA MET A 360 9.65 13.51 -19.37
C MET A 360 8.37 12.88 -18.79
N PHE A 361 8.45 12.24 -17.61
CA PHE A 361 7.25 11.74 -16.93
C PHE A 361 6.34 12.91 -16.51
N PRO A 362 5.10 13.00 -17.03
CA PRO A 362 4.15 14.03 -16.62
C PRO A 362 3.60 13.75 -15.23
N SER A 363 3.28 14.80 -14.47
CA SER A 363 2.48 14.64 -13.26
C SER A 363 1.03 14.33 -13.64
N GLY A 364 0.44 13.30 -13.05
CA GLY A 364 -0.99 13.02 -13.19
C GLY A 364 -1.30 11.56 -13.50
N ILE A 365 -2.31 11.33 -14.34
CA ILE A 365 -2.92 10.00 -14.54
C ILE A 365 -2.57 9.45 -15.91
N ILE A 366 -2.15 8.19 -15.94
CA ILE A 366 -1.94 7.39 -17.15
C ILE A 366 -2.78 6.12 -17.06
N ALA A 367 -3.83 6.05 -17.87
CA ALA A 367 -4.80 4.95 -17.92
C ALA A 367 -4.91 4.39 -19.35
N SER A 368 -3.76 3.96 -19.88
CA SER A 368 -3.57 3.66 -21.31
C SER A 368 -3.40 2.16 -21.62
N VAL A 369 -3.54 1.78 -22.90
CA VAL A 369 -3.02 0.52 -23.46
C VAL A 369 -1.67 0.82 -24.11
N GLN A 370 -0.58 0.21 -23.63
CA GLN A 370 0.78 0.46 -24.12
C GLN A 370 1.42 -0.81 -24.68
N LYS A 371 2.17 -0.68 -25.77
CA LYS A 371 3.01 -1.75 -26.30
C LYS A 371 4.31 -1.85 -25.48
N ALA A 372 4.67 -3.05 -25.03
CA ALA A 372 5.97 -3.30 -24.42
C ALA A 372 6.91 -3.95 -25.45
N GLY A 373 7.83 -3.17 -26.02
CA GLY A 373 8.74 -3.65 -27.06
C GLY A 373 8.00 -4.13 -28.30
N ASP A 374 8.11 -5.43 -28.63
CA ASP A 374 7.40 -6.07 -29.74
C ASP A 374 6.10 -6.80 -29.34
N PHE A 375 5.77 -6.78 -28.05
CA PHE A 375 4.59 -7.44 -27.52
C PHE A 375 3.40 -6.48 -27.51
N PRO A 376 2.35 -6.74 -28.34
CA PRO A 376 1.13 -5.95 -28.26
C PRO A 376 0.40 -6.27 -26.95
N ALA A 377 -0.16 -5.24 -26.31
CA ALA A 377 -1.17 -5.39 -25.28
C ALA A 377 -2.58 -5.49 -25.92
N LEU A 378 -3.39 -6.45 -25.49
CA LEU A 378 -4.80 -6.58 -25.89
C LEU A 378 -5.69 -6.17 -24.72
N GLY A 379 -6.60 -5.23 -24.93
CA GLY A 379 -7.51 -4.75 -23.88
C GLY A 379 -8.01 -3.36 -24.16
N LYS A 380 -8.78 -2.80 -23.23
CA LYS A 380 -9.21 -1.40 -23.22
C LYS A 380 -8.33 -0.59 -22.27
N GLY A 381 -8.16 0.69 -22.58
CA GLY A 381 -7.63 1.69 -21.67
C GLY A 381 -8.60 1.93 -20.51
N GLY A 382 -8.08 2.50 -19.43
CA GLY A 382 -8.82 2.63 -18.18
C GLY A 382 -9.81 3.78 -18.22
N ASP A 383 -10.91 3.65 -17.49
CA ASP A 383 -11.85 4.75 -17.30
C ASP A 383 -11.36 5.69 -16.18
N VAL A 384 -11.43 7.00 -16.43
CA VAL A 384 -11.05 8.03 -15.45
C VAL A 384 -12.26 8.91 -15.15
N LYS A 385 -12.65 8.95 -13.88
CA LYS A 385 -13.72 9.81 -13.36
C LYS A 385 -13.17 10.77 -12.31
N ILE A 386 -13.32 12.07 -12.55
CA ILE A 386 -12.94 13.11 -11.60
C ILE A 386 -14.17 13.96 -11.29
N VAL A 387 -14.52 14.05 -10.01
CA VAL A 387 -15.54 14.97 -9.48
C VAL A 387 -14.83 15.93 -8.55
N THR A 388 -14.80 17.21 -8.91
CA THR A 388 -14.06 18.25 -8.17
C THR A 388 -14.76 19.61 -8.25
N ASP A 389 -14.41 20.57 -7.38
CA ASP A 389 -14.80 21.96 -7.63
C ASP A 389 -13.81 22.59 -8.63
N ILE A 390 -12.52 22.36 -8.44
CA ILE A 390 -11.45 22.92 -9.27
C ILE A 390 -10.53 21.81 -9.77
N LEU A 391 -10.27 21.77 -11.08
CA LEU A 391 -9.22 20.96 -11.70
C LEU A 391 -8.16 21.87 -12.33
N ARG A 392 -6.89 21.69 -11.95
CA ARG A 392 -5.75 22.39 -12.55
C ARG A 392 -4.71 21.43 -13.12
N LEU A 393 -4.33 21.65 -14.38
CA LEU A 393 -3.23 20.97 -15.05
C LEU A 393 -2.21 22.03 -15.49
N ILE A 394 -1.07 22.08 -14.80
CA ILE A 394 -0.13 23.20 -14.90
C ILE A 394 1.26 22.70 -15.30
N ASN A 395 1.89 23.39 -16.26
CA ASN A 395 3.28 23.21 -16.67
C ASN A 395 3.70 21.74 -16.86
N GLY A 396 2.90 20.95 -17.57
CA GLY A 396 3.16 19.52 -17.83
C GLY A 396 2.29 18.53 -17.04
N GLY A 397 1.27 19.02 -16.32
CA GLY A 397 0.25 18.16 -15.71
C GLY A 397 -0.66 17.51 -16.76
N GLN A 398 -0.91 16.20 -16.67
CA GLN A 398 -1.65 15.46 -17.69
C GLN A 398 -2.68 14.47 -17.14
N ILE A 399 -3.71 14.23 -17.93
CA ILE A 399 -4.57 13.03 -17.85
C ILE A 399 -4.51 12.36 -19.21
N ASN A 400 -3.99 11.13 -19.27
CA ASN A 400 -3.73 10.43 -20.52
C ASN A 400 -4.42 9.06 -20.57
N LEU A 401 -5.42 8.97 -21.45
CA LEU A 401 -6.14 7.77 -21.83
C LEU A 401 -5.82 7.52 -23.31
N SER A 402 -4.72 6.82 -23.59
CA SER A 402 -4.33 6.49 -24.96
C SER A 402 -4.28 5.00 -25.18
N THR A 403 -4.48 4.57 -26.43
CA THR A 403 -4.22 3.20 -26.86
C THR A 403 -3.24 3.22 -28.01
N SER A 404 -2.16 2.45 -27.90
CA SER A 404 -1.23 2.21 -29.01
C SER A 404 -1.62 1.00 -29.88
N ASN A 405 -2.74 0.35 -29.57
CA ASN A 405 -3.22 -0.88 -30.20
C ASN A 405 -4.69 -0.77 -30.65
N THR A 406 -5.26 -1.86 -31.16
CA THR A 406 -6.64 -1.90 -31.71
C THR A 406 -7.75 -1.79 -30.66
N GLY A 407 -7.40 -1.65 -29.38
CA GLY A 407 -8.35 -1.52 -28.26
C GLY A 407 -8.99 -0.15 -28.14
N ASN A 408 -10.00 -0.01 -27.28
CA ASN A 408 -10.58 1.30 -26.90
C ASN A 408 -9.62 2.02 -25.93
N ALA A 409 -9.47 3.34 -26.00
CA ALA A 409 -8.62 4.13 -25.10
C ALA A 409 -9.19 4.32 -23.68
N GLY A 410 -10.48 3.97 -23.45
CA GLY A 410 -11.19 4.24 -22.21
C GLY A 410 -11.98 5.56 -22.25
N ASN A 411 -12.72 5.87 -21.20
CA ASN A 411 -13.52 7.09 -21.07
C ASN A 411 -12.96 8.04 -20.02
N LEU A 412 -12.89 9.33 -20.35
CA LEU A 412 -12.60 10.39 -19.39
C LEU A 412 -13.89 11.17 -19.08
N MET A 413 -14.27 11.20 -17.81
CA MET A 413 -15.40 11.99 -17.31
C MET A 413 -14.93 12.94 -16.21
N ILE A 414 -15.08 14.25 -16.45
CA ILE A 414 -14.75 15.30 -15.49
C ILE A 414 -16.01 16.10 -15.18
N GLU A 415 -16.37 16.14 -13.92
CA GLU A 415 -17.41 17.01 -13.36
C GLU A 415 -16.72 18.04 -12.47
N ALA A 416 -16.56 19.26 -12.99
CA ALA A 416 -15.89 20.36 -12.31
C ALA A 416 -16.64 21.69 -12.45
N LYS A 417 -16.50 22.58 -11.47
CA LYS A 417 -16.99 23.97 -11.58
C LYS A 417 -16.03 24.81 -12.41
N ASP A 418 -14.73 24.64 -12.17
CA ASP A 418 -13.66 25.34 -12.86
C ASP A 418 -12.57 24.36 -13.32
N ILE A 419 -12.11 24.54 -14.56
CA ILE A 419 -11.00 23.78 -15.15
C ILE A 419 -9.97 24.76 -15.70
N GLU A 420 -8.71 24.61 -15.26
CA GLU A 420 -7.57 25.40 -15.72
C GLU A 420 -6.51 24.46 -16.31
N ILE A 421 -6.16 24.65 -17.58
CA ILE A 421 -5.10 23.89 -18.25
C ILE A 421 -4.13 24.89 -18.88
N THR A 422 -2.91 24.96 -18.36
CA THR A 422 -1.97 26.01 -18.75
C THR A 422 -0.54 25.51 -18.85
N GLY A 423 0.17 26.04 -19.84
CA GLY A 423 1.62 25.90 -19.98
C GLY A 423 2.09 24.54 -20.50
N ALA A 424 3.41 24.47 -20.65
CA ALA A 424 4.17 23.25 -20.84
C ALA A 424 5.31 23.27 -19.81
N SER A 425 5.86 22.10 -19.47
CA SER A 425 7.04 22.04 -18.63
C SER A 425 8.27 22.57 -19.37
N ASP A 426 9.36 22.81 -18.64
CA ASP A 426 10.66 23.17 -19.22
C ASP A 426 11.21 22.09 -20.18
N LEU A 427 10.67 20.86 -20.13
CA LEU A 427 10.97 19.76 -21.04
C LEU A 427 10.03 19.72 -22.26
N ASN A 428 9.25 20.77 -22.52
CA ASN A 428 8.24 20.87 -23.56
C ASN A 428 7.11 19.83 -23.46
N VAL A 429 6.88 19.27 -22.27
CA VAL A 429 5.71 18.41 -22.04
C VAL A 429 4.50 19.32 -21.79
N SER A 430 3.54 19.31 -22.71
CA SER A 430 2.35 20.17 -22.60
C SER A 430 1.41 19.68 -21.48
N SER A 431 0.77 20.61 -20.77
CA SER A 431 -0.38 20.26 -19.94
C SER A 431 -1.55 19.84 -20.81
N GLY A 432 -2.36 18.86 -20.39
CA GLY A 432 -3.53 18.50 -21.20
C GLY A 432 -4.33 17.27 -20.76
N LEU A 433 -5.51 17.15 -21.39
CA LEU A 433 -6.35 15.96 -21.39
C LEU A 433 -6.15 15.26 -22.73
N PHE A 434 -5.62 14.03 -22.70
CA PHE A 434 -5.30 13.27 -23.90
C PHE A 434 -6.18 12.03 -23.96
N ALA A 435 -7.02 11.95 -24.99
CA ALA A 435 -7.80 10.76 -25.34
C ALA A 435 -7.48 10.38 -26.79
N ASN A 436 -6.55 9.45 -27.00
CA ASN A 436 -6.02 9.13 -28.34
C ASN A 436 -6.23 7.65 -28.68
N VAL A 437 -6.79 7.38 -29.87
CA VAL A 437 -6.80 6.04 -30.48
C VAL A 437 -5.73 6.01 -31.57
N ASN A 438 -4.54 5.45 -31.29
CA ASN A 438 -3.55 5.22 -32.33
C ASN A 438 -3.88 3.92 -33.07
N VAL A 439 -4.59 4.04 -34.19
CA VAL A 439 -4.82 2.91 -35.09
C VAL A 439 -3.54 2.66 -35.91
N THR A 440 -2.78 1.64 -35.54
CA THR A 440 -1.75 1.10 -36.45
C THR A 440 -2.46 0.25 -37.51
N ALA A 441 -2.73 0.84 -38.69
CA ALA A 441 -3.49 0.20 -39.75
C ALA A 441 -2.76 -1.04 -40.32
N VAL A 442 -3.33 -2.22 -40.13
CA VAL A 442 -3.03 -3.38 -40.98
C VAL A 442 -3.97 -3.35 -42.19
N LYS A 443 -3.34 -3.15 -43.36
CA LYS A 443 -3.81 -3.35 -44.75
C LYS A 443 -4.37 -2.12 -45.50
N LEU A 444 -3.58 -1.68 -46.48
CA LEU A 444 -3.91 -0.68 -47.51
C LEU A 444 -5.16 -1.08 -48.30
N GLY A 445 -6.21 -0.27 -48.23
CA GLY A 445 -7.44 -0.45 -49.00
C GLY A 445 -8.33 0.79 -49.00
N LYS A 446 -7.97 1.75 -49.86
CA LYS A 446 -8.71 2.97 -50.28
C LYS A 446 -9.05 4.03 -49.21
N ARG A 447 -8.62 5.26 -49.57
CA ARG A 447 -8.87 6.54 -48.90
C ARG A 447 -10.35 6.80 -48.61
N VAL A 448 -10.63 7.28 -47.39
CA VAL A 448 -11.69 8.25 -47.09
C VAL A 448 -10.99 9.40 -46.38
N ASN A 449 -11.17 10.62 -46.90
CA ASN A 449 -10.63 11.86 -46.33
C ASN A 449 -11.46 12.30 -45.11
N ASP A 450 -10.84 13.21 -44.33
CA ASP A 450 -11.39 14.10 -43.31
C ASP A 450 -11.36 13.62 -41.86
N ALA A 451 -10.35 14.11 -41.12
CA ALA A 451 -10.36 14.25 -39.68
C ALA A 451 -9.90 15.67 -39.33
N GLU A 452 -10.87 16.56 -39.15
CA GLU A 452 -10.74 17.80 -38.37
C GLU A 452 -11.23 17.52 -36.95
N VAL A 453 -10.41 17.84 -35.94
CA VAL A 453 -10.91 18.23 -34.61
C VAL A 453 -10.22 19.55 -34.26
N LEU A 454 -10.87 20.64 -34.67
CA LEU A 454 -10.68 21.98 -34.12
C LEU A 454 -11.72 22.16 -33.02
N SER A 455 -11.28 22.34 -31.77
CA SER A 455 -12.14 22.89 -30.72
C SER A 455 -12.06 24.43 -30.78
N GLN A 456 -13.17 25.08 -31.13
CA GLN A 456 -13.41 26.50 -30.90
C GLN A 456 -14.69 26.65 -30.09
N TYR A 457 -14.63 27.36 -28.96
CA TYR A 457 -15.73 28.18 -28.47
C TYR A 457 -15.18 29.54 -28.04
N SER A 458 -15.62 30.55 -28.81
CA SER A 458 -15.53 32.03 -28.68
C SER A 458 -14.24 32.66 -28.18
#